data_AF-O60019-F1
#
_entry.id   AF-O60019-F1
#
_cell.length_a   1.000
_cell.length_b   1.000
_cell.length_c   1.000
_cell.angle_alpha   90.00
_cell.angle_beta   90.00
_cell.angle_gamma   90.00
#
_symmetry.space_group_name_H-M   'P 1'
#
loop_
_entity.id
_entity.type
_entity.pdbx_description
1 polymer ?
#
loop_
_entity_poly.entity_id
_entity_poly.type
_entity_poly.pdbx_seq_one_letter_code
_entity_poly.pdbx_strand_id
1 'polypeptide(L)'
;MHLANVLLTLLPVSLLATESLAGSSSHSAHALPARRRHNKGRALSPIKASNSSSEHETNRIASAGASADDFSPVTGRRVSKRAQCGVSSPATSSKTSSTITVGAAVVPTAAATSSSKWKLDLEAKGNSFFDTFNFWAYDDPTHGTVTYVSQDEATKSNLATVNGKGNAVLAVDTTQNVQKGRKAVRLHSSYIFNGGLILADIVHMPTGCGTWPAWWSNGPDWPNKGEIDILEGTHSWDRNQVSVHTSDGCTIPSNYGASAVLTTGSFVNTNCASYATSNQGCGQRESASHQAYGEPFNQNGGGVYAMKWDTSGISVYFFPRNAIPADITQGVPLPETWGTPMGNFPSTSCEPFKFFKDHHTIINTTFCGDWANSDWWTAGSAGNGQSCAAKTGYNSCSDYVLNNGDKFHEAYWEFASVKYYQPK
;
A
#
# COMPACT_ATOMS: atom_id res chain seq x y z
N MET A 1 35.29 7.06 73.15
CA MET A 1 33.90 6.83 73.58
C MET A 1 33.27 5.89 72.59
N HIS A 2 32.81 4.76 73.10
CA HIS A 2 32.42 3.51 72.42
C HIS A 2 30.91 3.28 72.59
N LEU A 3 30.40 2.26 71.89
CA LEU A 3 29.13 1.52 72.03
C LEU A 3 27.97 2.00 71.15
N ALA A 4 27.14 1.17 70.52
CA ALA A 4 27.14 -0.27 70.19
C ALA A 4 25.86 -0.48 69.33
N ASN A 5 25.93 -1.15 68.17
CA ASN A 5 25.37 -2.48 67.91
C ASN A 5 24.17 -2.92 68.78
N VAL A 6 23.08 -3.40 68.15
CA VAL A 6 22.64 -4.81 68.21
C VAL A 6 21.75 -5.13 67.00
N LEU A 7 22.16 -6.18 66.28
CA LEU A 7 21.42 -7.00 65.32
C LEU A 7 20.87 -8.22 66.09
N LEU A 8 19.65 -8.70 65.79
CA LEU A 8 19.30 -10.10 66.09
C LEU A 8 18.32 -10.69 65.06
N THR A 9 18.63 -11.92 64.70
CA THR A 9 18.20 -12.80 63.61
C THR A 9 17.18 -13.86 64.05
N LEU A 10 16.40 -14.44 63.10
CA LEU A 10 16.19 -15.90 62.82
C LEU A 10 14.75 -16.30 62.37
N LEU A 11 14.61 -16.69 61.08
CA LEU A 11 14.02 -17.93 60.46
C LEU A 11 12.55 -18.41 60.81
N PRO A 12 11.96 -19.45 60.14
CA PRO A 12 11.27 -19.46 58.82
C PRO A 12 9.90 -20.23 58.83
N VAL A 13 9.44 -20.78 57.68
CA VAL A 13 8.31 -21.75 57.43
C VAL A 13 6.94 -21.06 57.18
N SER A 14 6.23 -21.22 56.06
CA SER A 14 5.67 -22.48 55.54
C SER A 14 5.26 -22.43 54.06
N LEU A 15 5.51 -23.56 53.42
CA LEU A 15 5.05 -24.05 52.14
C LEU A 15 3.55 -24.42 52.22
N LEU A 16 2.73 -24.13 51.20
CA LEU A 16 1.48 -24.85 50.95
C LEU A 16 1.30 -25.05 49.44
N ALA A 17 1.61 -26.28 49.02
CA ALA A 17 1.15 -26.86 47.78
C ALA A 17 -0.29 -27.37 47.95
N THR A 18 -1.11 -27.24 46.92
CA THR A 18 -2.25 -28.14 46.70
C THR A 18 -2.23 -28.58 45.24
N GLU A 19 -1.82 -29.82 45.01
CA GLU A 19 -2.25 -30.61 43.87
C GLU A 19 -3.57 -31.29 44.25
N SER A 20 -4.54 -31.34 43.35
CA SER A 20 -5.24 -32.61 43.10
C SER A 20 -6.14 -32.62 41.87
N LEU A 21 -5.91 -33.68 41.10
CA LEU A 21 -6.87 -34.55 40.42
C LEU A 21 -7.23 -34.27 38.96
N ALA A 22 -6.65 -35.19 38.16
CA ALA A 22 -7.03 -35.59 36.83
C ALA A 22 -8.51 -35.94 36.67
N GLY A 23 -9.01 -35.70 35.45
CA GLY A 23 -10.26 -36.24 34.94
C GLY A 23 -10.21 -36.29 33.42
N SER A 24 -9.89 -37.47 32.89
CA SER A 24 -10.05 -37.84 31.49
C SER A 24 -11.52 -37.73 31.05
N SER A 25 -11.79 -37.30 29.81
CA SER A 25 -12.43 -38.16 28.78
C SER A 25 -13.08 -37.38 27.63
N SER A 26 -12.96 -38.02 26.46
CA SER A 26 -13.91 -38.07 25.35
C SER A 26 -14.02 -36.90 24.37
N HIS A 27 -13.51 -37.19 23.16
CA HIS A 27 -14.09 -36.81 21.88
C HIS A 27 -15.63 -36.89 21.88
N SER A 28 -16.26 -35.91 21.25
CA SER A 28 -17.42 -36.15 20.38
C SER A 28 -17.55 -35.04 19.34
N ALA A 29 -17.45 -35.47 18.09
CA ALA A 29 -17.87 -34.74 16.92
C ALA A 29 -19.40 -34.60 16.89
N HIS A 30 -19.91 -33.42 16.54
CA HIS A 30 -21.24 -33.25 15.95
C HIS A 30 -21.08 -32.21 14.84
N ALA A 31 -21.01 -32.62 13.58
CA ALA A 31 -22.13 -33.05 12.73
C ALA A 31 -23.14 -31.91 12.48
N LEU A 32 -23.01 -31.33 11.30
CA LEU A 32 -24.00 -30.54 10.57
C LEU A 32 -25.41 -31.15 10.65
N PRO A 33 -26.45 -30.33 10.50
CA PRO A 33 -27.58 -30.74 9.70
C PRO A 33 -27.79 -29.83 8.48
N ALA A 34 -28.03 -30.50 7.36
CA ALA A 34 -28.38 -29.93 6.09
C ALA A 34 -29.82 -29.37 6.06
N ARG A 35 -29.98 -28.35 5.20
CA ARG A 35 -31.12 -28.04 4.32
C ARG A 35 -32.55 -28.32 4.83
N ARG A 36 -33.36 -27.26 4.85
CA ARG A 36 -34.73 -27.29 4.31
C ARG A 36 -35.02 -26.06 3.44
N ARG A 37 -35.59 -26.33 2.27
CA ARG A 37 -36.24 -25.39 1.34
C ARG A 37 -37.69 -25.15 1.78
N HIS A 38 -38.19 -23.92 1.65
CA HIS A 38 -39.51 -23.51 1.09
C HIS A 38 -39.54 -21.96 1.10
N ASN A 39 -39.51 -21.26 -0.02
CA ASN A 39 -40.54 -20.98 -1.05
C ASN A 39 -41.58 -19.91 -0.64
N LYS A 40 -41.47 -18.76 -1.33
CA LYS A 40 -42.50 -17.75 -1.73
C LYS A 40 -43.33 -17.04 -0.67
N GLY A 41 -43.33 -15.70 -0.75
CA GLY A 41 -44.56 -14.94 -0.55
C GLY A 41 -44.44 -13.47 -0.13
N ARG A 42 -44.46 -12.59 -1.13
CA ARG A 42 -45.32 -11.39 -1.22
C ARG A 42 -44.82 -10.07 -0.61
N ALA A 43 -44.74 -9.10 -1.54
CA ALA A 43 -44.60 -7.67 -1.39
C ALA A 43 -45.69 -7.03 -0.53
N LEU A 44 -45.37 -5.87 0.07
CA LEU A 44 -46.25 -4.71 0.26
C LEU A 44 -45.39 -3.47 0.64
N SER A 45 -45.33 -2.49 -0.26
CA SER A 45 -45.22 -1.05 0.04
C SER A 45 -46.56 -0.41 -0.36
N PRO A 46 -46.87 0.89 -0.17
CA PRO A 46 -46.09 1.98 0.43
C PRO A 46 -46.90 2.86 1.41
N ILE A 47 -46.26 3.78 2.14
CA ILE A 47 -46.92 4.99 2.65
C ILE A 47 -46.06 6.23 2.33
N LYS A 48 -46.69 7.17 1.62
CA LYS A 48 -46.31 8.56 1.34
C LYS A 48 -46.91 9.47 2.42
N ALA A 49 -46.19 10.54 2.77
CA ALA A 49 -46.68 11.91 3.06
C ALA A 49 -45.53 12.69 3.76
N SER A 50 -45.36 14.01 3.71
CA SER A 50 -45.53 15.09 2.74
C SER A 50 -45.19 16.39 3.49
N ASN A 51 -44.48 17.32 2.83
CA ASN A 51 -44.44 18.80 3.01
C ASN A 51 -44.26 19.48 4.39
N SER A 52 -43.25 20.35 4.47
CA SER A 52 -43.36 21.83 4.58
C SER A 52 -41.95 22.42 4.29
N SER A 53 -41.68 23.38 3.39
CA SER A 53 -42.15 24.76 3.18
C SER A 53 -41.84 25.73 4.34
N SER A 54 -40.76 26.50 4.21
CA SER A 54 -40.73 27.90 4.66
C SER A 54 -39.74 28.70 3.82
N GLU A 55 -40.30 29.59 3.01
CA GLU A 55 -39.63 30.74 2.40
C GLU A 55 -39.23 31.74 3.51
N HIS A 56 -38.09 32.42 3.34
CA HIS A 56 -37.99 33.81 3.79
C HIS A 56 -37.07 34.61 2.86
N GLU A 57 -37.60 35.75 2.47
CA GLU A 57 -37.17 36.68 1.44
C GLU A 57 -36.27 37.79 2.03
N THR A 58 -35.24 38.16 1.25
CA THR A 58 -34.54 39.46 1.11
C THR A 58 -34.09 40.29 2.33
N ASN A 59 -32.81 40.69 2.31
CA ASN A 59 -32.50 42.12 2.13
C ASN A 59 -31.10 42.37 1.53
N ARG A 60 -31.04 43.30 0.56
CA ARG A 60 -29.83 43.84 -0.08
C ARG A 60 -29.28 45.00 0.75
N ILE A 61 -27.95 45.16 0.82
CA ILE A 61 -27.29 46.47 0.72
C ILE A 61 -26.04 46.32 -0.15
N ALA A 62 -25.95 47.22 -1.14
CA ALA A 62 -24.85 47.39 -2.07
C ALA A 62 -23.77 48.33 -1.50
N SER A 63 -22.53 48.14 -1.93
CA SER A 63 -21.65 49.27 -2.24
C SER A 63 -20.68 48.90 -3.35
N ALA A 64 -20.54 49.86 -4.26
CA ALA A 64 -19.92 49.77 -5.56
C ALA A 64 -18.41 50.01 -5.53
N GLY A 65 -17.74 49.59 -6.59
CA GLY A 65 -16.37 49.98 -6.92
C GLY A 65 -15.98 49.47 -8.31
N ALA A 66 -16.31 50.26 -9.32
CA ALA A 66 -15.86 50.16 -10.72
C ALA A 66 -14.32 50.04 -10.80
N SER A 67 -13.69 49.44 -11.82
CA SER A 67 -13.85 49.80 -13.24
C SER A 67 -13.34 48.69 -14.15
N ALA A 68 -14.04 48.54 -15.28
CA ALA A 68 -13.55 47.90 -16.48
C ALA A 68 -12.58 48.85 -17.21
N ASP A 69 -11.65 48.29 -18.01
CA ASP A 69 -11.63 48.61 -19.43
C ASP A 69 -10.82 47.57 -20.22
N ASP A 70 -11.34 47.36 -21.42
CA ASP A 70 -11.11 46.33 -22.41
C ASP A 70 -10.06 46.77 -23.47
N PHE A 71 -9.77 45.87 -24.40
CA PHE A 71 -9.14 46.01 -25.73
C PHE A 71 -7.73 45.42 -25.95
N SER A 72 -7.76 44.23 -26.57
CA SER A 72 -6.76 43.60 -27.46
C SER A 72 -6.58 44.39 -28.79
N PRO A 73 -5.83 43.90 -29.81
CA PRO A 73 -4.47 43.31 -29.87
C PRO A 73 -3.58 44.06 -30.90
N VAL A 74 -2.23 43.93 -30.83
CA VAL A 74 -1.35 44.29 -31.97
C VAL A 74 -0.25 43.26 -32.19
N THR A 75 -0.16 42.87 -33.46
CA THR A 75 0.81 42.01 -34.15
C THR A 75 2.26 42.47 -34.06
N GLY A 76 3.21 41.54 -33.92
CA GLY A 76 4.64 41.86 -33.99
C GLY A 76 5.56 40.65 -34.18
N ARG A 77 5.61 40.14 -35.41
CA ARG A 77 6.50 39.08 -35.90
C ARG A 77 7.95 39.59 -35.97
N ARG A 78 8.93 38.96 -35.31
CA ARG A 78 10.35 39.03 -35.72
C ARG A 78 11.10 37.71 -35.54
N VAL A 79 11.52 37.20 -36.69
CA VAL A 79 12.52 36.17 -36.93
C VAL A 79 13.91 36.81 -36.78
N SER A 80 14.89 36.10 -36.20
CA SER A 80 16.31 36.44 -36.40
C SER A 80 17.05 35.23 -36.97
N LYS A 81 17.62 35.45 -38.15
CA LYS A 81 18.42 34.51 -38.94
C LYS A 81 19.91 34.68 -38.62
N ARG A 82 20.57 33.52 -38.50
CA ARG A 82 21.90 33.14 -39.03
C ARG A 82 22.63 34.18 -39.89
N ALA A 83 23.91 34.41 -39.57
CA ALA A 83 24.89 34.95 -40.51
C ALA A 83 26.17 34.11 -40.47
N GLN A 84 26.53 33.55 -41.63
CA GLN A 84 27.84 33.02 -41.97
C GLN A 84 28.55 34.08 -42.83
N CYS A 85 29.85 34.29 -42.62
CA CYS A 85 30.76 34.83 -43.61
C CYS A 85 31.98 33.91 -43.66
N GLY A 86 32.33 33.44 -44.86
CA GLY A 86 33.56 32.71 -45.13
C GLY A 86 34.65 33.66 -45.66
N VAL A 87 35.91 33.28 -45.48
CA VAL A 87 37.03 33.70 -46.33
C VAL A 87 38.04 32.55 -46.42
N SER A 88 38.51 32.33 -47.64
CA SER A 88 39.45 31.32 -48.14
C SER A 88 40.93 31.59 -47.82
N SER A 89 41.73 30.52 -47.90
CA SER A 89 43.14 30.33 -47.52
C SER A 89 44.19 31.25 -48.16
N PRO A 90 45.44 31.22 -47.64
CA PRO A 90 46.49 30.52 -48.41
C PRO A 90 47.46 29.65 -47.57
N ALA A 91 48.13 28.74 -48.26
CA ALA A 91 49.05 27.72 -47.77
C ALA A 91 50.48 28.24 -47.48
N THR A 92 51.17 27.66 -46.48
CA THR A 92 52.63 27.40 -46.55
C THR A 92 53.07 26.36 -45.49
N SER A 93 54.23 25.75 -45.74
CA SER A 93 54.69 24.41 -45.38
C SER A 93 55.53 24.26 -44.09
N SER A 94 55.57 23.01 -43.59
CA SER A 94 56.66 22.37 -42.82
C SER A 94 56.90 22.89 -41.39
N LYS A 95 57.11 22.08 -40.35
CA LYS A 95 57.94 20.87 -40.22
C LYS A 95 57.39 19.90 -39.15
N THR A 96 57.46 18.61 -39.45
CA THR A 96 57.17 17.47 -38.56
C THR A 96 58.22 17.36 -37.47
N SER A 97 57.80 17.37 -36.19
CA SER A 97 58.58 16.86 -35.06
C SER A 97 57.75 15.76 -34.39
N SER A 98 58.20 14.52 -34.56
CA SER A 98 57.51 13.31 -34.11
C SER A 98 57.81 13.06 -32.63
N THR A 99 56.94 13.51 -31.73
CA THR A 99 56.91 13.04 -30.35
C THR A 99 56.03 11.78 -30.28
N ILE A 100 56.66 10.62 -30.08
CA ILE A 100 55.97 9.36 -29.82
C ILE A 100 55.29 9.47 -28.45
N THR A 101 53.99 9.73 -28.44
CA THR A 101 53.14 9.55 -27.27
C THR A 101 52.74 8.09 -27.23
N VAL A 102 53.31 7.33 -26.29
CA VAL A 102 52.86 5.98 -25.96
C VAL A 102 51.46 6.13 -25.37
N GLY A 103 50.42 5.90 -26.19
CA GLY A 103 49.05 5.86 -25.72
C GLY A 103 48.89 4.69 -24.74
N ALA A 104 48.67 5.01 -23.46
CA ALA A 104 48.25 4.01 -22.50
C ALA A 104 46.90 3.45 -22.96
N ALA A 105 46.88 2.16 -23.32
CA ALA A 105 45.66 1.44 -23.58
C ALA A 105 44.82 1.47 -22.30
N VAL A 106 43.70 2.17 -22.33
CA VAL A 106 42.66 2.08 -21.30
C VAL A 106 42.07 0.68 -21.43
N VAL A 107 42.58 -0.27 -20.64
CA VAL A 107 41.92 -1.55 -20.43
C VAL A 107 40.57 -1.21 -19.80
N PRO A 108 39.42 -1.58 -20.39
CA PRO A 108 38.15 -1.40 -19.73
C PRO A 108 38.20 -2.31 -18.50
N THR A 109 38.32 -1.71 -17.31
CA THR A 109 38.14 -2.41 -16.06
C THR A 109 36.73 -2.98 -16.11
N ALA A 110 36.61 -4.31 -16.21
CA ALA A 110 35.32 -4.97 -16.09
C ALA A 110 34.68 -4.46 -14.80
N ALA A 111 33.54 -3.77 -14.92
CA ALA A 111 32.78 -3.36 -13.76
C ALA A 111 32.57 -4.63 -12.93
N ALA A 112 33.05 -4.63 -11.69
CA ALA A 112 32.79 -5.74 -10.78
C ALA A 112 31.28 -5.89 -10.70
N THR A 113 30.74 -6.93 -11.34
CA THR A 113 29.35 -7.32 -11.16
C THR A 113 29.23 -7.70 -9.70
N SER A 114 28.76 -6.74 -8.88
CA SER A 114 28.38 -7.00 -7.51
C SER A 114 27.38 -8.14 -7.54
N SER A 115 27.81 -9.31 -7.05
CA SER A 115 26.97 -10.48 -7.04
C SER A 115 25.90 -10.30 -5.97
N SER A 116 24.65 -10.11 -6.38
CA SER A 116 23.54 -10.10 -5.42
C SER A 116 23.37 -11.47 -4.77
N LYS A 117 23.23 -11.48 -3.43
CA LYS A 117 22.82 -12.66 -2.65
C LYS A 117 21.35 -13.03 -2.90
N TRP A 118 20.55 -12.09 -3.39
CA TRP A 118 19.13 -12.27 -3.65
C TRP A 118 18.95 -12.91 -5.02
N LYS A 119 18.47 -14.15 -5.04
CA LYS A 119 18.20 -14.89 -6.27
C LYS A 119 16.70 -14.99 -6.49
N LEU A 120 16.28 -14.73 -7.73
CA LEU A 120 14.88 -14.87 -8.13
C LEU A 120 14.44 -16.32 -7.87
N ASP A 121 13.31 -16.46 -7.20
CA ASP A 121 12.71 -17.74 -6.87
C ASP A 121 11.38 -17.93 -7.60
N LEU A 122 10.56 -16.87 -7.65
CA LEU A 122 9.29 -16.86 -8.38
C LEU A 122 9.02 -15.48 -8.99
N GLU A 123 8.46 -15.46 -10.21
CA GLU A 123 8.01 -14.25 -10.91
C GLU A 123 6.58 -14.45 -11.41
N ALA A 124 5.66 -13.60 -10.92
CA ALA A 124 4.30 -13.47 -11.44
C ALA A 124 4.27 -12.31 -12.45
N LYS A 125 3.98 -12.58 -13.73
CA LYS A 125 3.84 -11.58 -14.80
C LYS A 125 3.04 -12.11 -15.98
N GLY A 126 2.52 -11.21 -16.81
CA GLY A 126 1.87 -11.59 -18.07
C GLY A 126 0.71 -12.56 -17.90
N ASN A 127 0.51 -13.42 -18.89
CA ASN A 127 -0.58 -14.39 -18.91
C ASN A 127 -0.55 -15.39 -17.74
N SER A 128 0.63 -15.66 -17.18
CA SER A 128 0.80 -16.55 -16.03
C SER A 128 0.77 -15.82 -14.69
N PHE A 129 0.46 -14.52 -14.65
CA PHE A 129 0.40 -13.77 -13.40
C PHE A 129 -0.63 -14.40 -12.45
N PHE A 130 -1.83 -14.71 -12.95
CA PHE A 130 -2.91 -15.25 -12.11
C PHE A 130 -2.69 -16.71 -11.70
N ASP A 131 -1.81 -17.46 -12.38
CA ASP A 131 -1.50 -18.85 -12.04
C ASP A 131 -0.79 -18.98 -10.67
N THR A 132 -0.18 -17.89 -10.19
CA THR A 132 0.51 -17.86 -8.91
C THR A 132 -0.39 -17.44 -7.74
N PHE A 133 -1.67 -17.19 -7.99
CA PHE A 133 -2.63 -16.69 -6.99
C PHE A 133 -3.92 -17.50 -6.94
N ASN A 134 -4.51 -17.57 -5.75
CA ASN A 134 -5.86 -18.06 -5.52
C ASN A 134 -6.82 -16.87 -5.36
N PHE A 135 -8.02 -16.99 -5.93
CA PHE A 135 -9.07 -15.98 -5.81
C PHE A 135 -9.87 -16.22 -4.53
N TRP A 136 -9.85 -15.24 -3.62
CA TRP A 136 -10.69 -15.23 -2.42
C TRP A 136 -12.09 -14.77 -2.79
N ALA A 137 -13.02 -15.71 -2.93
CA ALA A 137 -14.43 -15.42 -3.26
C ALA A 137 -15.35 -15.56 -2.03
N TYR A 138 -14.85 -15.15 -0.87
CA TYR A 138 -15.59 -15.15 0.39
C TYR A 138 -15.85 -13.72 0.87
N ASP A 139 -16.62 -13.61 1.95
CA ASP A 139 -16.89 -12.33 2.60
C ASP A 139 -15.58 -11.63 2.97
N ASP A 140 -15.64 -10.30 2.96
CA ASP A 140 -14.51 -9.45 3.30
C ASP A 140 -14.28 -9.46 4.81
N PRO A 141 -13.10 -9.89 5.30
CA PRO A 141 -12.80 -9.90 6.72
C PRO A 141 -12.87 -8.52 7.39
N THR A 142 -12.75 -7.45 6.60
CA THR A 142 -12.83 -6.05 7.07
C THR A 142 -14.19 -5.42 6.81
N HIS A 143 -15.22 -6.24 6.56
CA HIS A 143 -16.62 -5.84 6.46
C HIS A 143 -16.93 -4.78 5.39
N GLY A 144 -16.16 -4.78 4.30
CA GLY A 144 -16.34 -3.82 3.22
C GLY A 144 -17.65 -3.96 2.44
N THR A 145 -18.04 -2.87 1.77
CA THR A 145 -19.14 -2.83 0.78
C THR A 145 -18.66 -3.42 -0.56
N VAL A 146 -18.17 -4.66 -0.50
CA VAL A 146 -17.54 -5.36 -1.62
C VAL A 146 -18.16 -6.75 -1.78
N THR A 147 -18.07 -7.30 -2.99
CA THR A 147 -18.32 -8.72 -3.23
C THR A 147 -17.12 -9.28 -3.98
N TYR A 148 -16.23 -9.99 -3.27
CA TYR A 148 -15.13 -10.65 -3.96
C TYR A 148 -15.64 -11.82 -4.79
N VAL A 149 -15.16 -11.92 -6.02
CA VAL A 149 -15.63 -12.92 -7.00
C VAL A 149 -14.57 -13.97 -7.29
N SER A 150 -15.02 -15.15 -7.74
CA SER A 150 -14.14 -16.22 -8.21
C SER A 150 -13.39 -15.82 -9.49
N GLN A 151 -12.36 -16.58 -9.84
CA GLN A 151 -11.60 -16.38 -11.07
C GLN A 151 -12.50 -16.39 -12.31
N ASP A 152 -13.39 -17.39 -12.44
CA ASP A 152 -14.31 -17.49 -13.57
C ASP A 152 -15.19 -16.24 -13.75
N GLU A 153 -15.76 -15.74 -12.65
CA GLU A 153 -16.60 -14.55 -12.68
C GLU A 153 -15.78 -13.28 -12.92
N ALA A 154 -14.57 -13.20 -12.36
CA ALA A 154 -13.64 -12.09 -12.60
C ALA A 154 -13.24 -12.02 -14.07
N THR A 155 -12.89 -13.15 -14.70
CA THR A 155 -12.56 -13.22 -16.13
C THR A 155 -13.79 -12.87 -16.98
N LYS A 156 -14.95 -13.45 -16.69
CA LYS A 156 -16.19 -13.17 -17.41
C LYS A 156 -16.62 -11.70 -17.34
N SER A 157 -16.34 -11.04 -16.21
CA SER A 157 -16.68 -9.64 -15.97
C SER A 157 -15.52 -8.67 -16.26
N ASN A 158 -14.41 -9.15 -16.84
CA ASN A 158 -13.19 -8.38 -17.12
C ASN A 158 -12.59 -7.67 -15.87
N LEU A 159 -12.77 -8.26 -14.69
CA LEU A 159 -12.20 -7.76 -13.43
C LEU A 159 -10.80 -8.30 -13.17
N ALA A 160 -10.41 -9.41 -13.79
CA ALA A 160 -9.04 -9.92 -13.77
C ALA A 160 -8.62 -10.26 -15.21
N THR A 161 -7.71 -9.47 -15.77
CA THR A 161 -7.28 -9.59 -17.18
C THR A 161 -5.78 -9.34 -17.33
N VAL A 162 -5.25 -9.65 -18.51
CA VAL A 162 -3.91 -9.19 -18.92
C VAL A 162 -4.11 -8.24 -20.08
N ASN A 163 -3.61 -7.00 -19.94
CA ASN A 163 -3.80 -5.96 -20.95
C ASN A 163 -2.84 -6.15 -22.15
N GLY A 164 -3.01 -5.32 -23.18
CA GLY A 164 -2.18 -5.41 -24.40
C GLY A 164 -0.69 -5.14 -24.20
N LYS A 165 -0.25 -4.64 -23.03
CA LYS A 165 1.16 -4.48 -22.66
C LYS A 165 1.72 -5.70 -21.93
N GLY A 166 0.90 -6.71 -21.65
CA GLY A 166 1.27 -7.88 -20.86
C GLY A 166 1.21 -7.65 -19.35
N ASN A 167 0.54 -6.58 -18.89
CA ASN A 167 0.40 -6.30 -17.46
C ASN A 167 -0.89 -6.93 -16.92
N ALA A 168 -0.83 -7.47 -15.70
CA ALA A 168 -2.00 -7.99 -15.02
C ALA A 168 -2.84 -6.83 -14.47
N VAL A 169 -4.13 -6.84 -14.77
CA VAL A 169 -5.08 -5.81 -14.35
C VAL A 169 -6.14 -6.41 -13.44
N LEU A 170 -6.30 -5.81 -12.26
CA LEU A 170 -7.38 -6.13 -11.33
C LEU A 170 -8.31 -4.92 -11.22
N ALA A 171 -9.45 -4.96 -11.91
CA ALA A 171 -10.45 -3.91 -11.90
C ALA A 171 -11.59 -4.22 -10.93
N VAL A 172 -12.43 -3.22 -10.71
CA VAL A 172 -13.68 -3.32 -9.95
C VAL A 172 -14.88 -3.09 -10.86
N ASP A 173 -16.04 -3.58 -10.45
CA ASP A 173 -17.30 -3.32 -11.16
C ASP A 173 -17.60 -1.82 -11.16
N THR A 174 -17.92 -1.26 -12.33
CA THR A 174 -18.24 0.16 -12.55
C THR A 174 -19.70 0.38 -12.94
N THR A 175 -20.55 -0.65 -12.79
CA THR A 175 -22.00 -0.53 -12.97
C THR A 175 -22.55 0.54 -12.03
N GLN A 176 -23.31 1.51 -12.58
CA GLN A 176 -23.77 2.70 -11.86
C GLN A 176 -24.36 2.36 -10.49
N ASN A 177 -25.34 1.45 -10.48
CA ASN A 177 -26.06 1.05 -9.29
C ASN A 177 -25.93 -0.47 -9.09
N VAL A 178 -25.57 -0.89 -7.89
CA VAL A 178 -25.49 -2.30 -7.50
C VAL A 178 -26.30 -2.52 -6.22
N GLN A 179 -26.95 -3.69 -6.11
CA GLN A 179 -27.82 -4.03 -4.97
C GLN A 179 -27.07 -4.72 -3.82
N LYS A 180 -25.83 -5.13 -4.07
CA LYS A 180 -24.90 -5.77 -3.12
C LYS A 180 -23.56 -5.04 -3.21
N GLY A 181 -22.61 -5.43 -2.36
CA GLY A 181 -21.24 -4.92 -2.45
C GLY A 181 -20.70 -4.95 -3.87
N ARG A 182 -19.94 -3.91 -4.24
CA ARG A 182 -19.38 -3.76 -5.58
C ARG A 182 -18.42 -4.91 -5.86
N LYS A 183 -18.50 -5.54 -7.03
CA LYS A 183 -17.63 -6.68 -7.32
C LYS A 183 -16.18 -6.22 -7.44
N ALA A 184 -15.27 -6.98 -6.83
CA ALA A 184 -13.83 -6.78 -6.90
C ALA A 184 -13.10 -8.12 -6.81
N VAL A 185 -11.78 -8.10 -6.89
CA VAL A 185 -10.92 -9.28 -6.76
C VAL A 185 -10.03 -9.14 -5.53
N ARG A 186 -9.89 -10.23 -4.79
CA ARG A 186 -8.86 -10.43 -3.76
C ARG A 186 -8.05 -11.66 -4.11
N LEU A 187 -6.75 -11.47 -4.31
CA LEU A 187 -5.80 -12.53 -4.64
C LEU A 187 -4.95 -12.88 -3.43
N HIS A 188 -4.68 -14.16 -3.23
CA HIS A 188 -3.77 -14.69 -2.22
C HIS A 188 -2.69 -15.50 -2.94
N SER A 189 -1.41 -15.19 -2.79
CA SER A 189 -0.37 -15.93 -3.50
C SER A 189 -0.31 -17.38 -3.02
N SER A 190 -0.11 -18.31 -3.94
CA SER A 190 0.16 -19.71 -3.62
C SER A 190 1.59 -19.90 -3.07
N TYR A 191 2.47 -18.92 -3.29
CA TYR A 191 3.83 -18.91 -2.75
C TYR A 191 3.82 -18.48 -1.28
N ILE A 192 4.42 -19.31 -0.42
CA ILE A 192 4.57 -19.08 1.03
C ILE A 192 6.05 -18.82 1.32
N PHE A 193 6.34 -17.79 2.12
CA PHE A 193 7.71 -17.38 2.42
C PHE A 193 7.92 -17.04 3.90
N ASN A 194 9.17 -17.22 4.33
CA ASN A 194 9.69 -16.79 5.63
C ASN A 194 10.93 -15.93 5.36
N GLY A 195 10.77 -14.61 5.39
CA GLY A 195 11.80 -13.72 4.87
C GLY A 195 11.89 -13.69 3.36
N GLY A 196 12.76 -12.83 2.85
CA GLY A 196 12.97 -12.65 1.43
C GLY A 196 13.05 -11.18 1.03
N LEU A 197 13.20 -10.96 -0.27
CA LEU A 197 13.03 -9.68 -0.91
C LEU A 197 11.92 -9.81 -1.95
N ILE A 198 10.84 -9.06 -1.78
CA ILE A 198 9.67 -9.09 -2.67
C ILE A 198 9.57 -7.74 -3.36
N LEU A 199 9.52 -7.76 -4.69
CA LEU A 199 9.39 -6.56 -5.53
C LEU A 199 8.06 -6.60 -6.28
N ALA A 200 7.28 -5.52 -6.22
CA ALA A 200 6.14 -5.31 -7.11
C ALA A 200 6.42 -4.11 -8.02
N ASP A 201 6.43 -4.36 -9.33
CA ASP A 201 6.42 -3.30 -10.34
C ASP A 201 4.95 -3.00 -10.68
N ILE A 202 4.48 -1.85 -10.22
CA ILE A 202 3.08 -1.42 -10.29
C ILE A 202 3.01 -0.19 -11.17
N VAL A 203 2.18 -0.24 -12.20
CA VAL A 203 1.95 0.84 -13.17
C VAL A 203 0.81 1.74 -12.72
N HIS A 204 -0.20 1.15 -12.09
CA HIS A 204 -1.39 1.83 -11.60
C HIS A 204 -1.91 1.17 -10.33
N MET A 205 -2.46 1.96 -9.41
CA MET A 205 -3.15 1.49 -8.22
C MET A 205 -4.53 2.13 -8.05
N PRO A 206 -5.46 1.48 -7.34
CA PRO A 206 -6.78 2.03 -7.10
C PRO A 206 -6.74 3.34 -6.32
N THR A 207 -7.61 4.27 -6.67
CA THR A 207 -7.84 5.51 -5.92
C THR A 207 -9.29 5.97 -6.05
N GLY A 208 -9.78 6.73 -5.07
CA GLY A 208 -11.12 7.33 -5.11
C GLY A 208 -11.85 7.25 -3.79
N CYS A 209 -12.83 8.13 -3.57
CA CYS A 209 -13.60 8.07 -2.32
C CYS A 209 -14.26 6.70 -2.14
N GLY A 210 -14.16 6.16 -0.93
CA GLY A 210 -14.69 4.85 -0.57
C GLY A 210 -13.81 3.66 -0.91
N THR A 211 -12.74 3.78 -1.70
CA THR A 211 -11.81 2.66 -1.95
C THR A 211 -10.91 2.39 -0.75
N TRP A 212 -10.53 1.14 -0.55
CA TRP A 212 -9.44 0.71 0.35
C TRP A 212 -8.65 -0.41 -0.35
N PRO A 213 -7.65 -0.03 -1.16
CA PRO A 213 -6.74 -0.97 -1.80
C PRO A 213 -5.56 -1.33 -0.88
N ALA A 214 -5.11 -2.58 -1.01
CA ALA A 214 -3.95 -3.06 -0.27
C ALA A 214 -3.11 -4.04 -1.11
N TRP A 215 -1.78 -3.88 -1.03
CA TRP A 215 -0.80 -4.92 -1.34
C TRP A 215 0.01 -5.21 -0.08
N TRP A 216 -0.16 -6.42 0.44
CA TRP A 216 0.24 -6.76 1.80
C TRP A 216 0.58 -8.25 1.90
N SER A 217 0.92 -8.72 3.10
CA SER A 217 1.12 -10.15 3.36
C SER A 217 0.76 -10.50 4.78
N ASN A 218 0.30 -11.73 5.02
CA ASN A 218 0.10 -12.23 6.37
C ASN A 218 0.41 -13.72 6.48
N GLY A 219 0.73 -14.13 7.71
CA GLY A 219 0.80 -15.53 8.10
C GLY A 219 -0.56 -16.08 8.54
N PRO A 220 -0.67 -17.40 8.76
CA PRO A 220 -1.87 -18.02 9.32
C PRO A 220 -2.09 -17.61 10.79
N ASP A 221 -3.27 -17.86 11.35
CA ASP A 221 -3.56 -17.58 12.78
C ASP A 221 -3.31 -16.11 13.17
N TRP A 222 -3.90 -15.18 12.40
CA TRP A 222 -3.74 -13.74 12.62
C TRP A 222 -4.18 -13.33 14.06
N PRO A 223 -3.43 -12.44 14.75
CA PRO A 223 -2.20 -11.76 14.34
C PRO A 223 -0.90 -12.49 14.78
N ASN A 224 -0.99 -13.74 15.24
CA ASN A 224 0.13 -14.47 15.88
C ASN A 224 1.25 -14.89 14.93
N LYS A 225 1.02 -14.82 13.61
CA LYS A 225 2.06 -15.01 12.57
C LYS A 225 2.25 -13.77 11.72
N GLY A 226 1.76 -12.64 12.20
CA GLY A 226 2.06 -11.33 11.66
C GLY A 226 1.32 -11.00 10.37
N GLU A 227 1.22 -9.70 10.14
CA GLU A 227 0.75 -9.06 8.92
C GLU A 227 1.63 -7.85 8.62
N ILE A 228 1.94 -7.65 7.34
CA ILE A 228 2.80 -6.59 6.82
C ILE A 228 2.07 -5.91 5.67
N ASP A 229 1.65 -4.67 5.89
CA ASP A 229 0.99 -3.85 4.87
C ASP A 229 2.05 -3.01 4.16
N ILE A 230 2.29 -3.32 2.90
CA ILE A 230 3.41 -2.76 2.14
C ILE A 230 2.94 -1.51 1.39
N LEU A 231 1.74 -1.57 0.82
CA LEU A 231 1.07 -0.47 0.14
C LEU A 231 -0.41 -0.49 0.54
N GLU A 232 -0.80 0.43 1.42
CA GLU A 232 -2.15 0.50 1.95
C GLU A 232 -2.58 1.94 2.28
N GLY A 233 -3.86 2.21 2.10
CA GLY A 233 -4.50 3.45 2.47
C GLY A 233 -5.99 3.43 2.13
N THR A 234 -6.66 4.55 2.38
CA THR A 234 -8.08 4.70 2.08
C THR A 234 -8.33 5.87 1.17
N HIS A 235 -9.47 5.85 0.48
CA HIS A 235 -9.99 6.97 -0.27
C HIS A 235 -9.02 7.45 -1.38
N SER A 236 -8.88 8.78 -1.49
CA SER A 236 -7.98 9.46 -2.43
C SER A 236 -6.69 9.95 -1.76
N TRP A 237 -6.16 9.22 -0.76
CA TRP A 237 -4.86 9.57 -0.16
C TRP A 237 -3.76 9.75 -1.22
N ASP A 238 -2.72 10.51 -0.90
CA ASP A 238 -1.50 10.67 -1.72
C ASP A 238 -0.24 10.10 -1.04
N ARG A 239 -0.38 9.68 0.22
CA ARG A 239 0.67 9.12 1.06
C ARG A 239 0.37 7.68 1.40
N ASN A 240 1.32 6.79 1.12
CA ASN A 240 1.23 5.40 1.53
C ASN A 240 1.38 5.28 3.05
N GLN A 241 0.67 4.31 3.64
CA GLN A 241 0.95 3.84 5.00
C GLN A 241 1.52 2.42 4.93
N VAL A 242 2.71 2.25 5.52
CA VAL A 242 3.30 0.93 5.75
C VAL A 242 3.04 0.56 7.21
N SER A 243 2.44 -0.59 7.49
CA SER A 243 2.15 -1.05 8.85
C SER A 243 2.54 -2.50 9.07
N VAL A 244 2.68 -2.86 10.35
CA VAL A 244 2.71 -4.25 10.77
C VAL A 244 1.78 -4.48 11.95
N HIS A 245 1.23 -5.68 11.98
CA HIS A 245 0.25 -6.17 12.94
C HIS A 245 0.77 -7.48 13.53
N THR A 246 0.95 -7.55 14.84
CA THR A 246 1.60 -8.69 15.51
C THR A 246 0.86 -9.13 16.77
N SER A 247 1.32 -10.22 17.39
CA SER A 247 1.10 -10.49 18.82
C SER A 247 1.87 -9.49 19.69
N ASP A 248 1.66 -9.54 21.02
CA ASP A 248 2.33 -8.64 21.97
C ASP A 248 3.86 -8.75 21.96
N GLY A 249 4.54 -7.62 22.15
CA GLY A 249 6.00 -7.54 22.31
C GLY A 249 6.82 -7.08 21.09
N CYS A 250 6.19 -6.66 19.99
CA CYS A 250 6.84 -5.98 18.88
C CYS A 250 6.54 -4.48 18.94
N THR A 251 7.57 -3.64 18.87
CA THR A 251 7.42 -2.18 18.84
C THR A 251 8.38 -1.51 17.87
N ILE A 252 8.05 -0.31 17.39
CA ILE A 252 8.96 0.55 16.63
C ILE A 252 9.86 1.32 17.61
N PRO A 253 11.20 1.26 17.47
CA PRO A 253 12.11 2.01 18.35
C PRO A 253 12.08 3.50 18.00
N SER A 254 12.57 4.37 18.89
CA SER A 254 12.61 5.83 18.62
C SER A 254 13.42 6.19 17.38
N ASN A 255 14.53 5.48 17.13
CA ASN A 255 15.34 5.58 15.94
C ASN A 255 15.13 4.33 15.07
N TYR A 256 14.18 4.41 14.15
CA TYR A 256 13.82 3.29 13.27
C TYR A 256 14.45 3.38 11.88
N GLY A 257 15.09 4.50 11.52
CA GLY A 257 15.87 4.60 10.29
C GLY A 257 15.04 4.54 9.00
N ALA A 258 13.84 5.12 9.01
CA ALA A 258 12.99 5.27 7.83
C ALA A 258 12.72 6.74 7.52
N SER A 259 12.28 7.04 6.29
CA SER A 259 11.90 8.40 5.87
C SER A 259 10.42 8.74 6.12
N ALA A 260 9.56 7.73 6.26
CA ALA A 260 8.19 7.92 6.71
C ALA A 260 8.14 8.30 8.19
N VAL A 261 7.06 8.97 8.59
CA VAL A 261 6.82 9.36 9.97
C VAL A 261 5.83 8.40 10.63
N LEU A 262 5.96 8.17 11.93
CA LEU A 262 5.00 7.37 12.68
C LEU A 262 3.57 7.90 12.46
N THR A 263 2.65 6.99 12.16
CA THR A 263 1.23 7.32 12.07
C THR A 263 0.76 7.80 13.42
N THR A 264 0.20 9.01 13.47
CA THR A 264 -0.35 9.59 14.70
C THR A 264 -1.81 9.22 14.84
N GLY A 265 -2.23 8.94 16.07
CA GLY A 265 -3.59 8.55 16.43
C GLY A 265 -3.77 8.59 17.95
N SER A 266 -4.94 8.16 18.45
CA SER A 266 -5.26 8.16 19.89
C SER A 266 -4.49 7.12 20.74
N PHE A 267 -3.63 6.32 20.13
CA PHE A 267 -2.91 5.21 20.78
C PHE A 267 -1.38 5.34 20.64
N VAL A 268 -0.65 4.48 21.35
CA VAL A 268 0.82 4.44 21.32
C VAL A 268 1.28 4.04 19.92
N ASN A 269 1.69 5.03 19.13
CA ASN A 269 2.09 4.94 17.71
C ASN A 269 3.23 3.94 17.40
N THR A 270 3.88 3.38 18.42
CA THR A 270 4.96 2.41 18.25
C THR A 270 4.57 0.96 18.57
N ASN A 271 3.42 0.69 19.20
CA ASN A 271 3.05 -0.68 19.57
C ASN A 271 2.42 -1.41 18.39
N CYS A 272 3.00 -2.53 17.97
CA CYS A 272 2.53 -3.28 16.80
C CYS A 272 1.50 -4.36 17.14
N ALA A 273 1.22 -4.58 18.42
CA ALA A 273 0.32 -5.63 18.87
C ALA A 273 -1.14 -5.29 18.55
N SER A 274 -1.76 -6.05 17.63
CA SER A 274 -3.10 -5.71 17.09
C SER A 274 -4.16 -5.66 18.19
N TYR A 275 -4.19 -6.64 19.10
CA TYR A 275 -5.18 -6.65 20.18
C TYR A 275 -4.99 -5.54 21.21
N ALA A 276 -3.74 -5.13 21.47
CA ALA A 276 -3.45 -4.05 22.42
C ALA A 276 -3.75 -2.66 21.83
N THR A 277 -3.80 -2.55 20.51
CA THR A 277 -3.98 -1.29 19.77
C THR A 277 -5.33 -1.18 19.08
N SER A 278 -6.29 -2.06 19.40
CA SER A 278 -7.61 -2.08 18.75
C SER A 278 -7.49 -2.17 17.22
N ASN A 279 -6.64 -3.08 16.75
CA ASN A 279 -6.33 -3.34 15.34
C ASN A 279 -5.54 -2.24 14.60
N GLN A 280 -5.01 -1.22 15.27
CA GLN A 280 -4.20 -0.21 14.58
C GLN A 280 -2.81 -0.73 14.17
N GLY A 281 -2.25 -1.65 14.96
CA GLY A 281 -0.85 -2.04 14.80
C GLY A 281 0.07 -0.82 14.94
N CYS A 282 1.24 -0.90 14.32
CA CYS A 282 2.17 0.22 14.26
C CYS A 282 2.47 0.57 12.80
N GLY A 283 2.29 1.86 12.46
CA GLY A 283 2.35 2.33 11.08
C GLY A 283 3.34 3.48 10.88
N GLN A 284 3.84 3.58 9.66
CA GLN A 284 4.69 4.65 9.18
C GLN A 284 4.10 5.21 7.88
N ARG A 285 3.79 6.51 7.87
CA ARG A 285 3.19 7.19 6.74
C ARG A 285 4.23 8.00 5.99
N GLU A 286 4.25 7.81 4.68
CA GLU A 286 5.07 8.57 3.75
C GLU A 286 4.94 10.08 4.02
N SER A 287 6.03 10.85 3.90
CA SER A 287 6.00 12.28 4.28
C SER A 287 6.76 13.23 3.34
N ALA A 288 7.45 12.72 2.32
CA ALA A 288 8.45 13.48 1.56
C ALA A 288 8.09 13.68 0.08
N SER A 289 7.70 12.60 -0.60
CA SER A 289 7.45 12.53 -2.04
C SER A 289 6.00 12.82 -2.42
N HIS A 290 5.01 12.42 -1.60
CA HIS A 290 3.59 12.47 -1.93
C HIS A 290 3.23 11.78 -3.27
N GLN A 291 4.10 10.86 -3.73
CA GLN A 291 3.98 10.13 -5.01
C GLN A 291 3.82 8.63 -4.78
N ALA A 292 3.76 8.21 -3.53
CA ALA A 292 3.79 6.82 -3.12
C ALA A 292 2.40 6.15 -3.21
N TYR A 293 1.32 6.92 -3.31
CA TYR A 293 -0.02 6.36 -3.26
C TYR A 293 -1.00 7.12 -4.16
N GLY A 294 -2.02 6.40 -4.61
CA GLY A 294 -3.22 6.97 -5.22
C GLY A 294 -2.96 7.72 -6.52
N GLU A 295 -3.62 8.87 -6.69
CA GLU A 295 -3.57 9.61 -7.95
C GLU A 295 -2.16 10.11 -8.32
N PRO A 296 -1.35 10.68 -7.41
CA PRO A 296 0.03 11.06 -7.74
C PRO A 296 0.94 9.88 -8.14
N PHE A 297 0.74 8.70 -7.52
CA PHE A 297 1.43 7.48 -7.94
C PHE A 297 1.08 7.13 -9.39
N ASN A 298 -0.22 7.15 -9.73
CA ASN A 298 -0.70 6.84 -11.07
C ASN A 298 -0.22 7.85 -12.12
N GLN A 299 -0.22 9.15 -11.81
CA GLN A 299 0.27 10.21 -12.69
C GLN A 299 1.76 10.08 -13.01
N ASN A 300 2.54 9.47 -12.12
CA ASN A 300 3.96 9.16 -12.34
C ASN A 300 4.20 7.87 -13.16
N GLY A 301 3.14 7.17 -13.59
CA GLY A 301 3.25 5.83 -14.19
C GLY A 301 3.66 4.76 -13.17
N GLY A 302 3.32 5.00 -11.90
CA GLY A 302 3.58 4.15 -10.76
C GLY A 302 5.06 4.07 -10.35
N GLY A 303 5.51 2.86 -10.05
CA GLY A 303 6.87 2.61 -9.58
C GLY A 303 7.06 1.19 -9.06
N VAL A 304 8.18 0.97 -8.38
CA VAL A 304 8.50 -0.31 -7.74
C VAL A 304 8.42 -0.15 -6.23
N TYR A 305 7.61 -1.00 -5.61
CA TYR A 305 7.69 -1.25 -4.18
C TYR A 305 8.57 -2.47 -3.91
N ALA A 306 9.40 -2.37 -2.85
CA ALA A 306 10.24 -3.47 -2.39
C ALA A 306 10.02 -3.71 -0.89
N MET A 307 9.73 -4.94 -0.49
CA MET A 307 9.74 -5.36 0.90
C MET A 307 10.93 -6.31 1.12
N LYS A 308 11.81 -5.95 2.05
CA LYS A 308 12.93 -6.77 2.51
C LYS A 308 12.63 -7.24 3.92
N TRP A 309 12.60 -8.55 4.12
CA TRP A 309 12.47 -9.19 5.43
C TRP A 309 13.66 -10.14 5.65
N ASP A 310 14.53 -9.78 6.59
CA ASP A 310 15.65 -10.61 7.03
C ASP A 310 15.94 -10.42 8.54
N THR A 311 17.10 -10.84 9.01
CA THR A 311 17.45 -10.78 10.44
C THR A 311 17.62 -9.35 10.98
N SER A 312 17.74 -8.35 10.10
CA SER A 312 17.84 -6.93 10.50
C SER A 312 16.47 -6.29 10.77
N GLY A 313 15.38 -6.91 10.30
CA GLY A 313 14.03 -6.35 10.41
C GLY A 313 13.22 -6.51 9.13
N ILE A 314 12.18 -5.70 9.02
CA ILE A 314 11.36 -5.53 7.81
C ILE A 314 11.52 -4.10 7.32
N SER A 315 11.90 -3.93 6.06
CA SER A 315 12.07 -2.63 5.41
C SER A 315 11.24 -2.57 4.14
N VAL A 316 10.54 -1.46 3.93
CA VAL A 316 9.76 -1.18 2.71
C VAL A 316 10.34 0.03 1.99
N TYR A 317 10.59 -0.12 0.70
CA TYR A 317 11.08 0.93 -0.19
C TYR A 317 10.05 1.20 -1.27
N PHE A 318 10.05 2.44 -1.76
CA PHE A 318 9.34 2.86 -2.95
C PHE A 318 10.33 3.58 -3.87
N PHE A 319 10.32 3.20 -5.13
CA PHE A 319 11.07 3.86 -6.18
C PHE A 319 10.08 4.36 -7.23
N PRO A 320 9.95 5.68 -7.43
CA PRO A 320 9.08 6.20 -8.48
C PRO A 320 9.58 5.71 -9.85
N ARG A 321 8.67 5.59 -10.82
CA ARG A 321 8.94 5.01 -12.16
C ARG A 321 10.25 5.48 -12.81
N ASN A 322 10.58 6.76 -12.68
CA ASN A 322 11.76 7.41 -13.27
C ASN A 322 13.06 7.26 -12.44
N ALA A 323 13.01 6.64 -11.27
CA ALA A 323 14.13 6.47 -10.35
C ALA A 323 14.25 5.02 -9.82
N ILE A 324 13.76 4.03 -10.58
CA ILE A 324 13.95 2.62 -10.25
C ILE A 324 15.45 2.28 -10.33
N PRO A 325 16.06 1.73 -9.25
CA PRO A 325 17.47 1.33 -9.25
C PRO A 325 17.82 0.33 -10.37
N ALA A 326 18.98 0.53 -10.99
CA ALA A 326 19.40 -0.27 -12.15
C ALA A 326 19.53 -1.76 -11.82
N ASP A 327 19.99 -2.09 -10.60
CA ASP A 327 20.10 -3.47 -10.09
C ASP A 327 18.75 -4.19 -10.03
N ILE A 328 17.65 -3.49 -9.73
CA ILE A 328 16.30 -4.05 -9.81
C ILE A 328 15.94 -4.37 -11.26
N THR A 329 16.16 -3.43 -12.19
CA THR A 329 15.84 -3.63 -13.62
C THR A 329 16.70 -4.71 -14.27
N GLN A 330 17.92 -4.93 -13.76
CA GLN A 330 18.85 -5.98 -14.20
C GLN A 330 18.60 -7.33 -13.52
N GLY A 331 17.66 -7.43 -12.57
CA GLY A 331 17.34 -8.67 -11.87
C GLY A 331 18.42 -9.14 -10.88
N VAL A 332 19.25 -8.22 -10.40
CA VAL A 332 20.34 -8.48 -9.44
C VAL A 332 20.25 -7.54 -8.23
N PRO A 333 19.11 -7.49 -7.52
CA PRO A 333 18.84 -6.43 -6.57
C PRO A 333 19.85 -6.36 -5.41
N LEU A 334 20.25 -5.16 -5.02
CA LEU A 334 21.23 -4.85 -3.97
C LEU A 334 20.62 -3.86 -2.97
N PRO A 335 19.75 -4.34 -2.04
CA PRO A 335 19.06 -3.48 -1.08
C PRO A 335 19.96 -2.53 -0.28
N GLU A 336 21.20 -2.94 0.00
CA GLU A 336 22.12 -2.15 0.82
C GLU A 336 22.61 -0.89 0.11
N THR A 337 22.32 -0.75 -1.18
CA THR A 337 22.65 0.44 -1.99
C THR A 337 21.47 1.39 -2.19
N TRP A 338 20.26 1.00 -1.76
CA TRP A 338 19.04 1.78 -2.00
C TRP A 338 18.84 2.95 -1.04
N GLY A 339 19.68 3.05 0.01
CA GLY A 339 19.60 4.12 1.00
C GLY A 339 18.52 3.89 2.05
N THR A 340 17.91 4.98 2.52
CA THR A 340 16.92 4.96 3.60
C THR A 340 15.59 4.38 3.11
N PRO A 341 15.04 3.32 3.74
CA PRO A 341 13.71 2.81 3.40
C PRO A 341 12.61 3.83 3.70
N MET A 342 11.48 3.69 3.00
CA MET A 342 10.26 4.43 3.30
C MET A 342 9.75 4.04 4.68
N GLY A 343 9.51 2.76 4.93
CA GLY A 343 9.09 2.21 6.22
C GLY A 343 10.10 1.21 6.76
N ASN A 344 10.36 1.20 8.06
CA ASN A 344 11.31 0.25 8.66
C ASN A 344 10.93 -0.21 10.07
N PHE A 345 10.97 -1.52 10.30
CA PHE A 345 10.69 -2.18 11.57
C PHE A 345 11.93 -2.97 11.98
N PRO A 346 12.88 -2.32 12.71
CA PRO A 346 14.15 -2.95 13.07
C PRO A 346 13.97 -4.14 14.02
N SER A 347 14.85 -5.14 13.89
CA SER A 347 14.82 -6.33 14.75
C SER A 347 15.14 -6.09 16.22
N THR A 348 15.67 -4.91 16.56
CA THR A 348 16.04 -4.52 17.94
C THR A 348 14.86 -4.50 18.91
N SER A 349 13.65 -4.19 18.43
CA SER A 349 12.42 -4.18 19.21
C SER A 349 11.26 -4.92 18.55
N CYS A 350 11.51 -5.55 17.40
CA CYS A 350 10.57 -6.40 16.69
C CYS A 350 11.31 -7.49 15.91
N GLU A 351 11.75 -8.55 16.59
CA GLU A 351 12.48 -9.66 15.96
C GLU A 351 11.61 -10.34 14.88
N PRO A 352 11.94 -10.21 13.58
CA PRO A 352 10.93 -10.47 12.56
C PRO A 352 10.60 -11.96 12.43
N PHE A 353 11.56 -12.87 12.61
CA PHE A 353 11.30 -14.32 12.57
C PHE A 353 10.59 -14.88 13.81
N LYS A 354 10.40 -14.05 14.85
CA LYS A 354 9.55 -14.38 16.01
C LYS A 354 8.08 -14.06 15.74
N PHE A 355 7.81 -12.92 15.09
CA PHE A 355 6.46 -12.38 14.92
C PHE A 355 5.82 -12.73 13.57
N PHE A 356 6.62 -12.89 12.52
CA PHE A 356 6.17 -13.12 11.16
C PHE A 356 6.55 -14.52 10.72
N LYS A 357 5.59 -15.27 10.15
CA LYS A 357 5.85 -16.65 9.72
C LYS A 357 4.87 -17.13 8.65
N ASP A 358 5.39 -17.86 7.67
CA ASP A 358 4.62 -18.55 6.63
C ASP A 358 3.68 -17.58 5.88
N HIS A 359 4.22 -16.43 5.47
CA HIS A 359 3.45 -15.39 4.80
C HIS A 359 3.10 -15.77 3.37
N HIS A 360 1.91 -15.38 2.93
CA HIS A 360 1.58 -15.22 1.51
C HIS A 360 1.27 -13.74 1.23
N THR A 361 1.46 -13.31 -0.01
CA THR A 361 1.12 -11.96 -0.46
C THR A 361 -0.37 -11.88 -0.82
N ILE A 362 -1.00 -10.76 -0.49
CA ILE A 362 -2.40 -10.48 -0.80
C ILE A 362 -2.48 -9.17 -1.61
N ILE A 363 -3.32 -9.20 -2.66
CA ILE A 363 -3.69 -8.01 -3.45
C ILE A 363 -5.20 -7.89 -3.41
N ASN A 364 -5.74 -6.75 -2.97
CA ASN A 364 -7.17 -6.51 -3.04
C ASN A 364 -7.54 -5.03 -3.20
N THR A 365 -8.82 -4.83 -3.48
CA THR A 365 -9.52 -3.55 -3.31
C THR A 365 -10.83 -3.84 -2.63
N THR A 366 -10.97 -3.42 -1.37
CA THR A 366 -12.27 -3.36 -0.70
C THR A 366 -12.84 -1.94 -0.79
N PHE A 367 -14.04 -1.75 -0.26
CA PHE A 367 -14.71 -0.47 -0.18
C PHE A 367 -15.28 -0.24 1.21
N CYS A 368 -15.16 0.98 1.73
CA CYS A 368 -15.66 1.33 3.06
C CYS A 368 -15.08 0.38 4.13
N GLY A 369 -15.92 -0.45 4.76
CA GLY A 369 -15.46 -1.41 5.76
C GLY A 369 -14.89 -0.71 6.99
N ASP A 370 -14.19 -1.49 7.81
CA ASP A 370 -13.80 -1.05 9.15
C ASP A 370 -13.00 0.26 9.16
N TRP A 371 -12.13 0.47 8.16
CA TRP A 371 -11.26 1.65 8.08
C TRP A 371 -11.79 2.75 7.15
N ALA A 372 -12.04 2.47 5.86
CA ALA A 372 -12.46 3.55 4.96
C ALA A 372 -13.87 4.07 5.32
N ASN A 373 -14.71 3.31 6.03
CA ASN A 373 -15.95 3.89 6.56
C ASN A 373 -15.70 4.81 7.76
N SER A 374 -14.76 4.47 8.66
CA SER A 374 -14.45 5.32 9.82
C SER A 374 -13.88 6.67 9.40
N ASP A 375 -13.11 6.67 8.31
CA ASP A 375 -12.40 7.86 7.81
C ASP A 375 -13.21 8.68 6.80
N TRP A 376 -14.45 8.27 6.48
CA TRP A 376 -15.30 8.91 5.47
C TRP A 376 -15.51 10.42 5.68
N TRP A 377 -15.59 10.83 6.95
CA TRP A 377 -15.81 12.21 7.38
C TRP A 377 -14.54 12.97 7.72
N THR A 378 -13.39 12.31 7.67
CA THR A 378 -12.11 12.88 8.09
C THR A 378 -11.50 13.71 6.96
N ALA A 379 -11.13 14.95 7.26
CA ALA A 379 -10.36 15.84 6.38
C ALA A 379 -8.95 16.07 6.96
N GLY A 380 -8.01 16.51 6.13
CA GLY A 380 -6.63 16.79 6.54
C GLY A 380 -5.74 15.56 6.68
N SER A 381 -6.24 14.36 6.40
CA SER A 381 -5.49 13.10 6.54
C SER A 381 -4.83 12.69 5.24
N ALA A 382 -3.54 12.34 5.32
CA ALA A 382 -2.80 11.62 4.27
C ALA A 382 -2.94 12.20 2.83
N GLY A 383 -3.05 13.53 2.72
CA GLY A 383 -3.11 14.25 1.43
C GLY A 383 -4.45 14.90 1.15
N ASN A 384 -5.50 14.42 1.82
CA ASN A 384 -6.86 14.89 1.56
C ASN A 384 -7.13 16.20 2.27
N GLY A 385 -7.29 17.29 1.52
CA GLY A 385 -7.75 18.58 2.05
C GLY A 385 -9.23 18.60 2.46
N GLN A 386 -10.05 17.69 1.93
CA GLN A 386 -11.48 17.57 2.21
C GLN A 386 -11.85 16.12 2.50
N SER A 387 -12.88 15.91 3.32
CA SER A 387 -13.43 14.57 3.59
C SER A 387 -14.18 14.02 2.39
N CYS A 388 -14.34 12.71 2.31
CA CYS A 388 -15.10 12.08 1.23
C CYS A 388 -16.59 12.40 1.31
N ALA A 389 -17.14 12.53 2.52
CA ALA A 389 -18.50 13.02 2.70
C ALA A 389 -18.70 14.40 2.06
N ALA A 390 -17.77 15.33 2.28
CA ALA A 390 -17.83 16.68 1.68
C ALA A 390 -17.59 16.65 0.17
N LYS A 391 -16.60 15.87 -0.30
CA LYS A 391 -16.22 15.77 -1.72
C LYS A 391 -17.33 15.16 -2.58
N THR A 392 -18.06 14.19 -2.04
CA THR A 392 -19.09 13.44 -2.78
C THR A 392 -20.51 13.93 -2.54
N GLY A 393 -20.75 14.60 -1.40
CA GLY A 393 -22.09 14.96 -0.94
C GLY A 393 -22.88 13.79 -0.31
N TYR A 394 -22.26 12.61 -0.15
CA TYR A 394 -22.91 11.44 0.45
C TYR A 394 -22.61 11.35 1.94
N ASN A 395 -23.65 11.13 2.73
CA ASN A 395 -23.53 10.95 4.18
C ASN A 395 -22.97 9.57 4.56
N SER A 396 -23.08 8.59 3.67
CA SER A 396 -22.65 7.21 3.90
C SER A 396 -21.67 6.78 2.81
N CYS A 397 -20.57 6.16 3.22
CA CYS A 397 -19.62 5.56 2.29
C CYS A 397 -20.27 4.46 1.44
N SER A 398 -21.06 3.59 2.06
CA SER A 398 -21.72 2.48 1.35
C SER A 398 -22.75 2.99 0.35
N ASP A 399 -23.52 4.02 0.68
CA ASP A 399 -24.48 4.62 -0.26
C ASP A 399 -23.77 5.20 -1.48
N TYR A 400 -22.61 5.85 -1.28
CA TYR A 400 -21.80 6.33 -2.39
C TYR A 400 -21.31 5.16 -3.27
N VAL A 401 -20.73 4.13 -2.64
CA VAL A 401 -20.16 2.97 -3.35
C VAL A 401 -21.21 2.20 -4.12
N LEU A 402 -22.42 2.03 -3.59
CA LEU A 402 -23.49 1.27 -4.24
C LEU A 402 -24.13 2.02 -5.42
N ASN A 403 -24.15 3.36 -5.41
CA ASN A 403 -24.93 4.17 -6.36
C ASN A 403 -24.09 5.01 -7.35
N ASN A 404 -22.76 4.96 -7.29
CA ASN A 404 -21.85 5.79 -8.11
C ASN A 404 -20.78 4.97 -8.84
N GLY A 405 -21.19 3.91 -9.55
CA GLY A 405 -20.29 3.01 -10.27
C GLY A 405 -19.32 3.69 -11.23
N ASP A 406 -19.77 4.75 -11.90
CA ASP A 406 -18.99 5.57 -12.82
C ASP A 406 -17.81 6.31 -12.15
N LYS A 407 -17.74 6.33 -10.81
CA LYS A 407 -16.64 6.97 -10.07
C LYS A 407 -15.47 6.03 -9.77
N PHE A 408 -15.58 4.75 -10.12
CA PHE A 408 -14.58 3.73 -9.79
C PHE A 408 -13.75 3.27 -11.01
N HIS A 409 -13.71 4.05 -12.09
CA HIS A 409 -12.87 3.74 -13.26
C HIS A 409 -11.36 3.77 -12.94
N GLU A 410 -10.94 4.62 -11.98
CA GLU A 410 -9.56 4.69 -11.48
C GLU A 410 -9.30 3.72 -10.32
N ALA A 411 -10.27 2.87 -9.96
CA ALA A 411 -10.13 1.90 -8.89
C ALA A 411 -9.66 0.54 -9.44
N TYR A 412 -8.47 0.51 -10.05
CA TYR A 412 -7.86 -0.72 -10.54
C TYR A 412 -6.36 -0.78 -10.26
N TRP A 413 -5.88 -2.01 -10.09
CA TRP A 413 -4.45 -2.30 -10.09
C TRP A 413 -3.97 -2.64 -11.50
N GLU A 414 -2.76 -2.22 -11.86
CA GLU A 414 -2.00 -2.70 -13.00
C GLU A 414 -0.59 -3.10 -12.56
N PHE A 415 -0.30 -4.40 -12.56
CA PHE A 415 1.00 -4.96 -12.20
C PHE A 415 1.76 -5.37 -13.45
N ALA A 416 2.98 -4.85 -13.61
CA ALA A 416 3.92 -5.36 -14.59
C ALA A 416 4.55 -6.68 -14.12
N SER A 417 4.88 -6.78 -12.82
CA SER A 417 5.30 -8.04 -12.21
C SER A 417 5.26 -8.01 -10.67
N VAL A 418 5.19 -9.19 -10.05
CA VAL A 418 5.58 -9.41 -8.65
C VAL A 418 6.69 -10.46 -8.63
N LYS A 419 7.82 -10.16 -7.99
CA LYS A 419 9.02 -11.01 -7.97
C LYS A 419 9.43 -11.33 -6.55
N TYR A 420 9.67 -12.60 -6.27
CA TYR A 420 10.11 -13.11 -4.98
C TYR A 420 11.56 -13.55 -5.10
N TYR A 421 12.42 -12.96 -4.28
CA TYR A 421 13.84 -13.31 -4.19
C TYR A 421 14.14 -13.91 -2.83
N GLN A 422 14.99 -14.93 -2.82
CA GLN A 422 15.48 -15.57 -1.60
C GLN A 422 17.01 -15.42 -1.51
N PRO A 423 17.57 -15.32 -0.29
CA PRO A 423 19.02 -15.35 -0.11
C PRO A 423 19.54 -16.76 -0.46
N LYS A 424 20.52 -16.87 -1.35
CA LYS A 424 21.17 -18.15 -1.70
C LYS A 424 22.68 -18.02 -1.69
#